data_AF-A0A1B1FFP7-F1
#
_entry.id   AF-A0A1B1FFP7-F1
#
_cell.length_a   1.000
_cell.length_b   1.000
_cell.length_c   1.000
_cell.angle_alpha   90.00
_cell.angle_beta   90.00
_cell.angle_gamma   90.00
#
_symmetry.space_group_name_H-M   'P 1'
#
loop_
_entity.id
_entity.type
_entity.pdbx_description
1 polymer ?
#
loop_
_entity_poly.entity_id
_entity_poly.type
_entity_poly.pdbx_seq_one_letter_code
_entity_poly.pdbx_strand_id
1 'polypeptide(L)'
;LLLTLPTTCPLGAAAAIVDKVARKSIRLYSKKCHQLGHTQKDCSELLHLLHQLSQWVAPYLTDKGKYKEVTEQVTKQFRQMAQNPGNTACARHNIWAATTHYYQQVARLTSLMVKQRLMN
;
A
#
# COMPACT_ATOMS: atom_id res chain seq x y z
N LEU A 1 6.85 -1.07 -14.02
CA LEU A 1 7.48 -2.36 -13.68
C LEU A 1 6.45 -3.20 -12.96
N LEU A 2 5.99 -4.27 -13.61
CA LEU A 2 5.00 -5.19 -13.07
C LEU A 2 5.62 -5.92 -11.86
N LEU A 3 4.94 -5.86 -10.72
CA LEU A 3 5.03 -6.97 -9.76
C LEU A 3 4.33 -8.15 -10.43
N THR A 4 5.04 -8.89 -11.28
CA THR A 4 4.62 -10.22 -11.73
C THR A 4 4.66 -11.13 -10.52
N LEU A 5 3.60 -11.09 -9.73
CA LEU A 5 3.43 -12.03 -8.63
C LEU A 5 3.07 -13.38 -9.25
N PRO A 6 3.75 -14.47 -8.84
CA PRO A 6 3.41 -15.81 -9.31
C PRO A 6 1.95 -16.14 -8.99
N THR A 7 1.36 -17.03 -9.78
CA THR A 7 -0.02 -17.52 -9.68
C THR A 7 -0.37 -18.06 -8.29
N THR A 8 0.63 -18.39 -7.47
CA THR A 8 0.54 -18.68 -6.05
C THR A 8 1.42 -17.72 -5.24
N CYS A 9 0.85 -16.58 -4.83
CA CYS A 9 1.49 -15.72 -3.84
C CYS A 9 1.26 -16.34 -2.44
N PRO A 10 2.31 -16.67 -1.67
CA PRO A 10 2.14 -17.15 -0.30
C PRO A 10 1.39 -16.12 0.55
N LEU A 11 0.53 -16.56 1.48
CA LEU A 11 -0.21 -15.67 2.40
C LEU A 11 0.70 -14.63 3.08
N GLY A 12 1.87 -15.07 3.54
CA GLY A 12 2.86 -14.19 4.17
C GLY A 12 3.42 -13.13 3.21
N ALA A 13 3.60 -13.46 1.93
CA ALA A 13 4.08 -12.53 0.92
C ALA A 13 3.01 -11.48 0.62
N ALA A 14 1.76 -11.92 0.41
CA ALA A 14 0.61 -11.04 0.19
C ALA A 14 0.42 -10.08 1.37
N ALA A 15 0.43 -10.61 2.59
CA ALA A 15 0.32 -9.82 3.83
C ALA A 15 1.45 -8.79 3.96
N ALA A 16 2.70 -9.18 3.66
CA ALA A 16 3.84 -8.27 3.71
C ALA A 16 3.75 -7.12 2.70
N ILE A 17 3.25 -7.39 1.49
CA ILE A 17 3.01 -6.35 0.47
C ILE A 17 1.92 -5.39 0.95
N VAL A 18 0.78 -5.93 1.40
CA VAL A 18 -0.37 -5.14 1.86
C VAL A 18 0.02 -4.25 3.05
N ASP A 19 0.70 -4.80 4.07
CA ASP A 19 1.20 -4.03 5.22
C ASP A 19 2.20 -2.94 4.78
N LYS A 20 3.11 -3.26 3.85
CA LYS A 20 4.08 -2.27 3.37
C LYS A 20 3.38 -1.13 2.61
N VAL A 21 2.44 -1.43 1.72
CA VAL A 21 1.66 -0.41 1.01
C VAL A 21 0.88 0.46 1.99
N ALA A 22 0.22 -0.15 2.99
CA ALA A 22 -0.53 0.58 4.01
C ALA A 22 0.37 1.54 4.80
N ARG A 23 1.50 1.06 5.34
CA ARG A 23 2.45 1.89 6.10
C ARG A 23 3.07 3.01 5.28
N LYS A 24 3.40 2.75 4.01
CA LYS A 24 3.98 3.78 3.13
C LYS A 24 2.94 4.82 2.73
N SER A 25 1.69 4.41 2.53
CA SER A 25 0.57 5.32 2.27
C SER A 25 0.29 6.19 3.50
N ILE A 26 0.24 5.62 4.70
CA ILE A 26 0.11 6.38 5.96
C ILE A 26 1.20 7.46 6.02
N ARG A 27 2.46 7.07 5.85
CA ARG A 27 3.58 8.04 5.89
C ARG A 27 3.48 9.14 4.82
N LEU A 28 3.00 8.81 3.63
CA LEU A 28 2.84 9.78 2.54
C LEU A 28 1.71 10.77 2.87
N TYR A 29 0.52 10.27 3.19
CA TYR A 29 -0.66 11.09 3.41
C TYR A 29 -0.60 11.85 4.74
N SER A 30 -0.02 11.31 5.81
CA SER A 30 0.18 12.08 7.05
C SER A 30 1.03 13.35 6.83
N LYS A 31 1.91 13.37 5.82
CA LYS A 31 2.76 14.53 5.51
C LYS A 31 2.20 15.42 4.41
N LYS A 32 1.61 14.82 3.38
CA LYS A 32 1.23 15.52 2.15
C LYS A 32 -0.26 15.73 1.98
N CYS A 33 -1.14 15.14 2.79
CA CYS A 33 -2.57 15.13 2.47
C CYS A 33 -3.18 16.53 2.31
N HIS A 34 -2.87 17.47 3.21
CA HIS A 34 -3.25 18.88 3.04
C HIS A 34 -2.58 19.55 1.85
N GLN A 35 -1.29 19.29 1.64
CA GLN A 35 -0.56 19.81 0.49
C GLN A 35 -1.21 19.35 -0.81
N LEU A 36 -1.75 18.13 -0.88
CA LEU A 36 -2.43 17.57 -2.05
C LEU A 36 -3.87 18.09 -2.21
N GLY A 37 -4.33 19.00 -1.35
CA GLY A 37 -5.66 19.62 -1.43
C GLY A 37 -6.78 18.68 -1.02
N HIS A 38 -6.53 17.76 -0.08
CA HIS A 38 -7.57 16.96 0.57
C HIS A 38 -8.06 17.63 1.87
N THR A 39 -9.31 17.35 2.23
CA THR A 39 -9.87 17.84 3.50
C THR A 39 -9.30 17.07 4.68
N GLN A 40 -9.29 17.67 5.87
CA GLN A 40 -8.87 16.97 7.09
C GLN A 40 -9.68 15.70 7.33
N LYS A 41 -11.00 15.75 7.07
CA LYS A 41 -11.90 14.60 7.21
C LYS A 41 -11.46 13.44 6.31
N ASP A 42 -11.25 13.69 5.01
CA ASP A 42 -10.82 12.67 4.07
C ASP A 42 -9.45 12.10 4.45
N CYS A 43 -8.53 12.96 4.91
CA CYS A 43 -7.22 12.52 5.38
C CYS A 43 -7.33 11.60 6.59
N SER A 44 -8.12 11.98 7.60
CA SER A 44 -8.33 11.18 8.81
C SER A 44 -8.99 9.84 8.50
N GLU A 45 -10.01 9.83 7.63
CA GLU A 45 -10.69 8.62 7.20
C GLU A 45 -9.75 7.68 6.43
N LEU A 46 -8.98 8.20 5.48
CA LEU A 46 -7.97 7.42 4.75
C LEU A 46 -6.94 6.81 5.69
N LEU A 47 -6.39 7.60 6.63
CA LEU A 47 -5.43 7.10 7.60
C LEU A 47 -6.04 6.00 8.48
N HIS A 48 -7.28 6.18 8.93
CA HIS A 48 -8.01 5.17 9.70
C HIS A 48 -8.15 3.85 8.93
N LEU A 49 -8.62 3.90 7.68
CA LEU A 49 -8.77 2.73 6.82
C LEU A 49 -7.42 2.01 6.58
N LEU A 50 -6.34 2.76 6.36
CA LEU A 50 -5.00 2.18 6.18
C LEU A 50 -4.49 1.51 7.46
N HIS A 51 -4.79 2.07 8.64
CA HIS A 51 -4.47 1.44 9.92
C HIS A 51 -5.24 0.14 10.11
N GLN A 52 -6.54 0.13 9.83
CA GLN A 52 -7.37 -1.08 9.89
C GLN A 52 -6.85 -2.16 8.93
N LEU A 53 -6.47 -1.79 7.72
CA LEU A 53 -5.88 -2.72 6.74
C LEU A 53 -4.59 -3.36 7.26
N SER A 54 -3.68 -2.55 7.83
CA SER A 54 -2.44 -3.05 8.46
C SER A 54 -2.72 -3.99 9.64
N GLN A 55 -3.72 -3.69 10.46
CA GLN A 55 -4.13 -4.57 11.57
C GLN A 55 -4.72 -5.88 11.06
N TRP A 56 -5.54 -5.83 10.01
CA TRP A 56 -6.17 -7.01 9.42
C TRP A 56 -5.15 -8.01 8.85
N VAL A 57 -4.07 -7.53 8.23
CA VAL A 57 -3.01 -8.42 7.72
C VAL A 57 -2.00 -8.87 8.77
N ALA A 58 -1.99 -8.27 9.96
CA ALA A 58 -0.99 -8.53 10.99
C ALA A 58 -0.84 -10.03 11.36
N PRO A 59 -1.92 -10.83 11.48
CA PRO A 59 -1.81 -12.25 11.79
C PRO A 59 -1.11 -13.09 10.71
N TYR A 60 -1.08 -12.60 9.47
CA TYR A 60 -0.48 -13.29 8.33
C TYR A 60 0.98 -12.85 8.09
N LEU A 61 1.48 -11.87 8.85
CA LEU A 61 2.86 -11.41 8.75
C LEU A 61 3.80 -12.47 9.35
N THR A 62 4.37 -13.30 8.49
CA THR A 62 5.49 -14.17 8.84
C THR A 62 6.81 -13.38 8.84
N ASP A 63 7.96 -14.06 9.02
CA ASP A 63 9.28 -13.43 9.06
C ASP A 63 9.47 -12.36 7.95
N LYS A 64 9.63 -11.11 8.39
CA LYS A 64 9.75 -9.92 7.54
C LYS A 64 10.98 -9.96 6.64
N GLY A 65 12.01 -10.73 7.02
CA GLY A 65 13.21 -10.93 6.20
C GLY A 65 12.91 -11.67 4.90
N LYS A 66 11.96 -12.61 4.92
CA LYS A 66 11.63 -13.49 3.79
C LYS A 66 11.09 -12.76 2.56
N TYR A 67 10.43 -11.63 2.76
CA TYR A 67 9.79 -10.85 1.68
C TYR A 67 10.43 -9.47 1.48
N LYS A 68 11.68 -9.31 1.92
CA LYS A 68 12.42 -8.05 1.88
C LYS A 68 12.45 -7.46 0.47
N GLU A 69 12.85 -8.25 -0.54
CA GLU A 69 13.01 -7.78 -1.92
C GLU A 69 11.71 -7.17 -2.49
N VAL A 70 10.59 -7.90 -2.36
CA VAL A 70 9.28 -7.43 -2.85
C VAL A 70 8.84 -6.15 -2.12
N THR A 71 9.06 -6.10 -0.80
CA THR A 71 8.66 -4.93 0.00
C THR A 71 9.62 -3.72 -0.14
N GLU A 72 10.84 -3.94 -0.62
CA GLU A 72 11.79 -2.90 -1.00
C GLU A 72 11.39 -2.21 -2.29
N GLN A 73 10.87 -2.95 -3.28
CA GLN A 73 10.32 -2.36 -4.49
C GLN A 73 9.18 -1.39 -4.17
N VAL A 74 8.23 -1.79 -3.31
CA VAL A 74 7.18 -0.90 -2.79
C VAL A 74 7.78 0.33 -2.12
N THR A 75 8.82 0.14 -1.30
CA THR A 75 9.49 1.24 -0.62
C THR A 75 10.15 2.24 -1.58
N LYS A 76 10.83 1.74 -2.63
CA LYS A 76 11.48 2.57 -3.65
C LYS A 76 10.47 3.44 -4.39
N GLN A 77 9.35 2.85 -4.78
CA GLN A 77 8.29 3.53 -5.53
C GLN A 77 7.63 4.64 -4.70
N PHE A 78 7.31 4.35 -3.42
CA PHE A 78 6.78 5.38 -2.52
C PHE A 78 7.77 6.50 -2.22
N ARG A 79 9.08 6.21 -2.19
CA ARG A 79 10.12 7.23 -2.06
C ARG A 79 10.14 8.16 -3.27
N GLN A 80 10.05 7.62 -4.49
CA GLN A 80 9.99 8.41 -5.72
C GLN A 80 8.76 9.32 -5.74
N MET A 81 7.58 8.81 -5.35
CA MET A 81 6.36 9.62 -5.23
C MET A 81 6.51 10.75 -4.19
N ALA A 82 7.14 10.47 -3.05
CA ALA A 82 7.34 11.46 -2.00
C ALA A 82 8.33 12.58 -2.41
N GLN A 83 9.26 12.30 -3.31
CA GLN A 83 10.26 13.26 -3.78
C GLN A 83 9.74 14.23 -4.86
N ASN A 84 8.56 14.00 -5.43
CA ASN A 84 8.05 14.80 -6.53
C ASN A 84 7.77 16.26 -6.07
N PRO A 85 8.55 17.27 -6.53
CA PRO A 85 8.48 18.65 -6.05
C PRO A 85 7.57 19.55 -6.90
N GLY A 86 6.91 18.98 -7.91
CA GLY A 86 6.11 19.74 -8.88
C GLY A 86 4.86 20.40 -8.29
N ASN A 87 4.25 21.30 -9.08
CA ASN A 87 2.96 21.93 -8.79
C ASN A 87 1.99 20.93 -8.14
N THR A 88 1.40 21.34 -7.02
CA THR A 88 0.45 20.61 -6.20
C THR A 88 -0.57 19.78 -7.00
N ALA A 89 -1.11 20.31 -8.09
CA ALA A 89 -2.07 19.61 -8.94
C ALA A 89 -1.44 18.42 -9.70
N CYS A 90 -0.27 18.62 -10.32
CA CYS A 90 0.48 17.54 -10.98
C CYS A 90 0.99 16.51 -9.97
N ALA A 91 1.45 16.96 -8.81
CA ALA A 91 1.88 16.06 -7.73
C ALA A 91 0.70 15.20 -7.24
N ARG A 92 -0.49 15.79 -7.06
CA ARG A 92 -1.73 15.08 -6.73
C ARG A 92 -2.10 14.05 -7.78
N HIS A 93 -2.11 14.43 -9.07
CA HIS A 93 -2.45 13.50 -10.14
C HIS A 93 -1.49 12.31 -10.20
N ASN A 94 -0.18 12.57 -10.13
CA ASN A 94 0.85 11.53 -10.17
C ASN A 94 0.78 10.60 -8.96
N ILE A 95 0.60 11.15 -7.76
CA ILE A 95 0.44 10.36 -6.52
C ILE A 95 -0.83 9.53 -6.59
N TRP A 96 -1.94 10.10 -7.07
CA TRP A 96 -3.20 9.40 -7.23
C TRP A 96 -3.09 8.24 -8.22
N ALA A 97 -2.56 8.48 -9.42
CA ALA A 97 -2.40 7.46 -10.45
C ALA A 97 -1.52 6.30 -9.97
N ALA A 98 -0.40 6.61 -9.32
CA ALA A 98 0.51 5.59 -8.79
C ALA A 98 -0.08 4.83 -7.60
N THR A 99 -0.77 5.51 -6.67
CA THR A 99 -1.41 4.85 -5.52
C THR A 99 -2.62 4.00 -5.91
N THR A 100 -3.38 4.41 -6.94
CA THR A 100 -4.51 3.63 -7.49
C THR A 100 -4.08 2.22 -7.89
N HIS A 101 -2.97 2.10 -8.61
CA HIS A 101 -2.43 0.81 -8.99
C HIS A 101 -2.08 -0.06 -7.77
N TYR A 102 -1.49 0.52 -6.73
CA TYR A 102 -1.21 -0.22 -5.48
C TYR A 102 -2.48 -0.67 -4.78
N TYR A 103 -3.50 0.18 -4.72
CA TYR A 103 -4.77 -0.19 -4.09
C TYR A 103 -5.51 -1.29 -4.85
N GLN A 104 -5.44 -1.29 -6.19
CA GLN A 104 -5.94 -2.41 -6.99
C GLN A 104 -5.20 -3.72 -6.69
N GLN A 105 -3.86 -3.67 -6.55
CA GLN A 105 -3.09 -4.84 -6.16
C GLN A 105 -3.41 -5.31 -4.74
N VAL A 106 -3.53 -4.37 -3.80
CA VAL A 106 -3.94 -4.67 -2.42
C VAL A 106 -5.29 -5.36 -2.42
N ALA A 107 -6.29 -4.85 -3.15
CA ALA A 107 -7.61 -5.45 -3.24
C ALA A 107 -7.58 -6.88 -3.81
N ARG A 108 -6.74 -7.12 -4.82
CA ARG A 108 -6.52 -8.48 -5.36
C ARG A 108 -5.89 -9.41 -4.33
N LEU A 109 -4.86 -8.93 -3.63
CA LEU A 109 -4.14 -9.71 -2.63
C LEU A 109 -5.01 -10.02 -1.40
N THR A 110 -5.76 -9.04 -0.90
CA THR A 110 -6.69 -9.27 0.20
C THR A 110 -7.80 -10.24 -0.20
N SER A 111 -8.33 -10.15 -1.43
CA SER A 111 -9.29 -11.13 -1.95
C SER A 111 -8.70 -12.54 -2.01
N LEU A 112 -7.46 -12.71 -2.50
CA LEU A 112 -6.77 -14.00 -2.50
C LEU A 112 -6.57 -14.55 -1.09
N MET A 113 -6.16 -13.71 -0.14
CA MET A 113 -5.99 -14.09 1.26
C MET A 113 -7.31 -14.55 1.90
N VAL A 114 -8.41 -13.83 1.65
CA VAL A 114 -9.76 -14.25 2.12
C VAL A 114 -10.15 -15.58 1.49
N LYS A 115 -9.93 -15.74 0.18
CA LYS A 115 -10.27 -16.97 -0.54
C LYS A 115 -9.53 -18.18 0.03
N GLN A 116 -8.23 -18.03 0.30
CA GLN A 116 -7.40 -19.08 0.90
C GLN A 116 -7.81 -19.39 2.34
N ARG A 117 -8.23 -18.38 3.13
CA ARG A 117 -8.76 -18.60 4.48
C ARG A 117 -10.08 -19.38 4.48
N LEU A 118 -10.92 -19.21 3.47
CA LEU A 118 -12.22 -19.90 3.37
C LEU A 118 -12.12 -21.33 2.82
N MET A 119 -11.01 -21.66 2.15
CA MET A 119 -10.77 -23.00 1.60
C MET A 119 -9.97 -23.92 2.52
N ASN A 120 -9.39 -23.37 3.59
CA ASN A 120 -8.68 -24.10 4.64
C ASN A 120 -9.57 -24.19 5.88
#